data_AF-A0A955I2Y1-F1
#
_entry.id   AF-A0A955I2Y1-F1
#
_cell.length_a   1.000
_cell.length_b   1.000
_cell.length_c   1.000
_cell.angle_alpha   90.00
_cell.angle_beta   90.00
_cell.angle_gamma   90.00
#
_symmetry.space_group_name_H-M   'P 1'
#
loop_
_entity.id
_entity.type
_entity.pdbx_description
1 polymer ?
#
loop_
_entity_poly.entity_id
_entity_poly.type
_entity_poly.pdbx_seq_one_letter_code
_entity_poly.pdbx_strand_id
1 'polypeptide(L)'
;MKDFLLVEPSEVPVRKVFTPFFRLWQQALTQTQPTPFPISPNWGTWSEHIPSEVPLSDIHTLEKHPYYTIAYLDERLKRLNVANYSESRNFPSIDGTSRLSAYLRFGLVSPRLLYTLTYSQNSQFIQELAWREFWYHIAHYFPETYHQEFLEKRRGIHWENDTYLQSKIEQAETGYPLVDAAIRQLKETNFMHNRLRMVVASFITKNCLIDWRW
;
A
#
# COMPACT_ATOMS: atom_id res chain seq x y z
N MET A 1 13.72 -12.53 -12.17
CA MET A 1 14.28 -11.17 -11.97
C MET A 1 13.68 -10.61 -10.68
N LYS A 2 14.49 -10.17 -9.73
CA LYS A 2 14.09 -9.73 -8.39
C LYS A 2 13.94 -8.20 -8.34
N ASP A 3 12.86 -7.65 -8.91
CA ASP A 3 12.63 -6.18 -8.93
C ASP A 3 11.49 -5.72 -8.01
N PHE A 4 10.89 -6.63 -7.25
CA PHE A 4 9.73 -6.33 -6.39
C PHE A 4 10.08 -5.61 -5.08
N LEU A 5 11.33 -5.73 -4.64
CA LEU A 5 11.85 -5.22 -3.37
C LEU A 5 13.23 -4.56 -3.57
N LEU A 6 13.54 -3.62 -2.69
CA LEU A 6 14.84 -2.97 -2.50
C LEU A 6 15.81 -3.92 -1.80
N VAL A 7 15.33 -4.66 -0.80
CA VAL A 7 16.07 -5.68 -0.05
C VAL A 7 15.19 -6.93 0.07
N GLU A 8 15.75 -8.11 -0.22
CA GLU A 8 15.02 -9.37 -0.07
C GLU A 8 14.84 -9.74 1.41
N PRO A 9 13.72 -10.39 1.81
CA PRO A 9 13.50 -10.79 3.20
C PRO A 9 14.60 -11.70 3.77
N SER A 10 15.26 -12.48 2.92
CA SER A 10 16.40 -13.34 3.30
C SER A 10 17.66 -12.57 3.68
N GLU A 11 17.79 -11.31 3.26
CA GLU A 11 18.97 -10.46 3.53
C GLU A 11 18.85 -9.71 4.86
N VAL A 12 17.68 -9.74 5.51
CA VAL A 12 17.44 -9.10 6.81
C VAL A 12 17.15 -10.19 7.85
N PRO A 13 17.87 -10.22 8.99
CA PRO A 13 17.53 -11.14 10.08
C PRO A 13 16.07 -11.00 10.52
N VAL A 14 15.43 -12.11 10.89
CA VAL A 14 14.00 -12.13 11.24
C VAL A 14 13.67 -11.15 12.36
N ARG A 15 12.73 -10.22 12.12
CA ARG A 15 12.24 -9.25 13.10
C ARG A 15 10.72 -9.17 13.08
N LYS A 16 10.12 -9.14 14.27
CA LYS A 16 8.67 -8.98 14.48
C LYS A 16 8.24 -7.52 14.72
N VAL A 17 9.20 -6.60 14.87
CA VAL A 17 8.98 -5.19 15.19
C VAL A 17 9.69 -4.32 14.15
N PHE A 18 9.03 -3.25 13.73
CA PHE A 18 9.51 -2.39 12.65
C PHE A 18 10.83 -1.68 12.97
N THR A 19 10.98 -1.04 14.14
CA THR A 19 12.20 -0.27 14.44
C THR A 19 13.50 -1.09 14.34
N PRO A 20 13.62 -2.29 14.94
CA PRO A 20 14.83 -3.11 14.76
C PRO A 20 14.93 -3.70 13.35
N PHE A 21 13.81 -3.98 12.66
CA PHE A 21 13.83 -4.34 11.23
C PHE A 21 14.45 -3.21 10.40
N PHE A 22 13.94 -1.99 10.54
CA PHE A 22 14.34 -0.82 9.75
C PHE A 22 15.84 -0.57 9.85
N ARG A 23 16.43 -0.67 11.05
CA ARG A 23 17.88 -0.52 11.24
C ARG A 23 18.69 -1.55 10.44
N LEU A 24 18.28 -2.82 10.47
CA LEU A 24 18.98 -3.90 9.75
C LEU A 24 18.70 -3.82 8.23
N TRP A 25 17.49 -3.46 7.86
CA TRP A 25 17.09 -3.22 6.48
C TRP A 25 17.90 -2.10 5.84
N GLN A 26 18.17 -1.01 6.55
CA GLN A 26 19.05 0.06 6.06
C GLN A 26 20.50 -0.41 5.85
N GLN A 27 21.02 -1.27 6.73
CA GLN A 27 22.34 -1.87 6.57
C GLN A 27 22.40 -2.75 5.32
N ALA A 28 21.41 -3.63 5.14
CA ALA A 28 21.30 -4.49 3.95
C ALA A 28 21.15 -3.65 2.68
N LEU A 29 20.29 -2.62 2.69
CA LEU A 29 20.09 -1.72 1.55
C LEU A 29 21.39 -1.04 1.08
N THR A 30 22.24 -0.66 2.03
CA THR A 30 23.55 -0.05 1.74
C THR A 30 24.52 -1.04 1.07
N GLN A 31 24.40 -2.33 1.39
CA GLN A 31 25.19 -3.41 0.78
C GLN A 31 24.64 -3.80 -0.60
N THR A 32 23.31 -3.89 -0.74
CA THR A 32 22.64 -4.27 -1.99
C THR A 32 22.77 -3.19 -3.07
N GLN A 33 22.79 -1.91 -2.69
CA GLN A 33 22.81 -0.75 -3.60
C GLN A 33 21.83 -0.90 -4.77
N PRO A 34 20.51 -0.98 -4.51
CA PRO A 34 19.55 -1.31 -5.55
C PRO A 34 19.50 -0.19 -6.60
N THR A 35 19.98 -0.50 -7.80
CA THR A 35 19.80 0.37 -8.97
C THR A 35 18.46 0.07 -9.62
N PRO A 36 17.76 1.07 -10.19
CA PRO A 36 16.68 0.82 -11.13
C PRO A 36 17.19 -0.12 -12.23
N PHE A 37 16.37 -1.10 -12.62
CA PHE A 37 16.72 -1.96 -13.74
C PHE A 37 16.90 -1.10 -15.01
N PRO A 38 17.83 -1.43 -15.92
CA PRO A 38 18.01 -0.69 -17.17
C PRO A 38 16.69 -0.48 -17.90
N ILE A 39 16.62 0.63 -18.64
CA ILE A 39 15.56 0.92 -19.61
C ILE A 39 15.24 -0.38 -20.36
N SER A 40 13.95 -0.69 -20.45
CA SER A 40 13.38 -1.70 -21.33
C SER A 40 14.32 -2.10 -22.44
N PRO A 41 14.83 -3.36 -22.47
CA PRO A 41 15.32 -3.93 -23.70
C PRO A 41 14.34 -3.57 -24.82
N ASN A 42 14.85 -3.20 -26.00
CA ASN A 42 13.97 -3.00 -27.14
C ASN A 42 13.38 -4.37 -27.51
N TRP A 43 12.22 -4.72 -26.91
CA TRP A 43 11.56 -6.01 -27.11
C TRP A 43 10.86 -6.10 -28.48
N GLY A 44 11.06 -5.11 -29.34
CA GLY A 44 10.35 -4.96 -30.60
C GLY A 44 8.89 -4.54 -30.41
N THR A 45 8.20 -4.36 -31.52
CA THR A 45 6.75 -4.16 -31.54
C THR A 45 6.04 -5.51 -31.49
N TRP A 46 5.31 -5.75 -30.41
CA TRP A 46 4.38 -6.87 -30.32
C TRP A 46 3.13 -6.52 -31.13
N SER A 47 2.91 -7.18 -32.26
CA SER A 47 1.75 -6.95 -33.14
C SER A 47 0.56 -7.85 -32.80
N GLU A 48 0.75 -8.86 -31.97
CA GLU A 48 -0.28 -9.83 -31.63
C GLU A 48 -1.09 -9.36 -30.42
N HIS A 49 -2.40 -9.33 -30.60
CA HIS A 49 -3.33 -9.12 -29.50
C HIS A 49 -3.22 -10.31 -28.54
N ILE A 50 -2.74 -10.08 -27.31
CA ILE A 50 -2.77 -11.12 -26.28
C ILE A 50 -4.24 -11.33 -25.89
N PRO A 51 -4.85 -12.49 -26.19
CA PRO A 51 -6.23 -12.74 -25.83
C PRO A 51 -6.36 -12.71 -24.31
N SER A 52 -7.37 -11.99 -23.80
CA SER A 52 -7.69 -12.02 -22.38
C SER A 52 -8.49 -13.28 -22.07
N GLU A 53 -8.07 -14.06 -21.07
CA GLU A 53 -8.83 -15.22 -20.58
C GLU A 53 -10.16 -14.80 -19.93
N VAL A 54 -10.22 -13.57 -19.43
CA VAL A 54 -11.43 -12.97 -18.84
C VAL A 54 -11.96 -11.92 -19.81
N PRO A 55 -13.23 -12.01 -20.26
CA PRO A 55 -13.85 -10.95 -21.05
C PRO A 55 -13.71 -9.60 -20.33
N LEU A 56 -13.24 -8.57 -21.05
CA LEU A 56 -13.10 -7.22 -20.46
C LEU A 56 -14.44 -6.68 -19.91
N SER A 57 -15.58 -7.17 -20.43
CA SER A 57 -16.93 -6.90 -19.92
C SER A 57 -17.13 -7.38 -18.49
N ASP A 58 -16.49 -8.48 -18.10
CA ASP A 58 -16.65 -9.09 -16.78
C ASP A 58 -15.74 -8.41 -15.75
N ILE A 59 -14.72 -7.68 -16.22
CA ILE A 59 -13.86 -6.79 -15.44
C ILE A 59 -14.50 -5.38 -15.33
N HIS A 60 -15.34 -4.99 -16.30
CA HIS A 60 -16.01 -3.68 -16.36
C HIS A 60 -17.22 -3.60 -15.41
N THR A 61 -16.96 -3.50 -14.12
CA THR A 61 -17.87 -2.84 -13.17
C THR A 61 -17.34 -1.50 -12.68
N LEU A 62 -16.12 -1.12 -13.07
CA LEU A 62 -15.50 0.16 -12.71
C LEU A 62 -15.38 1.03 -13.96
N GLU A 63 -16.11 2.14 -14.00
CA GLU A 63 -15.81 3.24 -14.92
C GLU A 63 -14.31 3.54 -14.88
N LYS A 64 -13.72 3.90 -16.03
CA LYS A 64 -12.30 4.27 -16.10
C LYS A 64 -12.02 5.40 -15.11
N HIS A 65 -11.43 5.05 -13.99
CA HIS A 65 -11.17 6.01 -12.93
C HIS A 65 -9.87 6.78 -13.25
N PRO A 66 -9.87 8.13 -13.22
CA PRO A 66 -8.78 8.95 -13.75
C PRO A 66 -7.42 8.71 -13.07
N TYR A 67 -7.44 8.28 -11.80
CA TYR A 67 -6.22 8.02 -11.01
C TYR A 67 -5.51 6.68 -11.30
N TYR A 68 -6.05 5.83 -12.17
CA TYR A 68 -5.46 4.51 -12.49
C TYR A 68 -5.14 4.38 -13.98
N THR A 69 -4.56 5.44 -14.55
CA THR A 69 -4.08 5.48 -15.94
C THR A 69 -2.56 5.62 -15.98
N ILE A 70 -1.93 5.24 -17.10
CA ILE A 70 -0.50 5.50 -17.32
C ILE A 70 -0.20 7.01 -17.38
N ALA A 71 -1.11 7.79 -17.97
CA ALA A 71 -0.98 9.25 -17.99
C ALA A 71 -0.93 9.85 -16.58
N TYR A 72 -1.78 9.37 -15.66
CA TYR A 72 -1.75 9.80 -14.26
C TYR A 72 -0.48 9.34 -13.54
N LEU A 73 0.01 8.13 -13.79
CA LEU A 73 1.31 7.68 -13.27
C LEU A 73 2.44 8.62 -13.68
N ASP A 74 2.53 8.93 -14.98
CA ASP A 74 3.55 9.81 -15.54
C ASP A 74 3.46 11.21 -14.93
N GLU A 75 2.25 11.74 -14.77
CA GLU A 75 2.01 13.02 -14.11
C GLU A 75 2.50 12.98 -12.65
N ARG A 76 2.10 11.97 -11.86
CA ARG A 76 2.52 11.81 -10.45
C ARG A 76 4.03 11.66 -10.32
N LEU A 77 4.70 10.94 -11.22
CA LEU A 77 6.15 10.80 -11.24
C LEU A 77 6.85 12.11 -11.58
N LYS A 78 6.38 12.84 -12.60
CA LYS A 78 6.95 14.15 -12.99
C LYS A 78 6.86 15.18 -11.88
N ARG A 79 5.77 15.16 -11.09
CA ARG A 79 5.59 16.08 -9.95
C ARG A 79 6.03 15.50 -8.61
N LEU A 80 6.67 14.33 -8.59
CA LEU A 80 7.06 13.67 -7.34
C LEU A 80 8.11 14.51 -6.62
N ASN A 81 7.68 15.18 -5.55
CA ASN A 81 8.54 15.90 -4.63
C ASN A 81 8.11 15.53 -3.21
N VAL A 82 9.03 14.96 -2.44
CA VAL A 82 8.74 14.46 -1.09
C VAL A 82 9.43 15.28 -0.01
N ALA A 83 10.00 16.45 -0.33
CA ALA A 83 10.68 17.31 0.63
C ALA A 83 9.80 17.63 1.85
N ASN A 84 8.54 18.03 1.63
CA ASN A 84 7.57 18.37 2.67
C ASN A 84 6.67 17.19 3.08
N TYR A 85 7.10 15.95 2.83
CA TYR A 85 6.28 14.76 3.06
C TYR A 85 5.98 14.56 4.56
N SER A 86 6.95 14.87 5.43
CA SER A 86 6.80 14.66 6.88
C SER A 86 5.69 15.53 7.47
N GLU A 87 5.56 16.76 6.98
CA GLU A 87 4.62 17.78 7.44
C GLU A 87 3.22 17.53 6.88
N SER A 88 3.11 17.04 5.64
CA SER A 88 1.82 16.97 4.93
C SER A 88 1.14 15.60 4.96
N ARG A 89 1.88 14.49 5.10
CA ARG A 89 1.38 13.10 4.98
C ARG A 89 0.23 12.70 5.91
N ASN A 90 -0.04 13.48 6.95
CA ASN A 90 -1.01 13.16 7.98
C ASN A 90 -2.35 13.88 7.80
N PHE A 91 -2.45 14.84 6.88
CA PHE A 91 -3.63 15.66 6.66
C PHE A 91 -4.40 15.17 5.42
N PRO A 92 -5.55 14.48 5.58
CA PRO A 92 -6.28 13.90 4.44
C PRO A 92 -6.82 14.93 3.44
N SER A 93 -6.98 16.18 3.89
CA SER A 93 -7.38 17.33 3.06
C SER A 93 -6.26 17.85 2.15
N ILE A 94 -5.01 17.41 2.36
CA ILE A 94 -3.84 17.85 1.60
C ILE A 94 -3.41 16.70 0.69
N ASP A 95 -3.13 16.98 -0.59
CA ASP A 95 -2.50 16.02 -1.51
C ASP A 95 -0.99 15.88 -1.22
N GLY A 96 -0.65 15.49 0.01
CA GLY A 96 0.71 15.40 0.53
C GLY A 96 1.36 14.02 0.38
N THR A 97 0.83 13.14 -0.49
CA THR A 97 1.35 11.77 -0.68
C THR A 97 1.65 11.50 -2.14
N SER A 98 2.43 10.46 -2.44
CA SER A 98 2.74 10.13 -3.84
C SER A 98 1.52 9.62 -4.64
N ARG A 99 0.53 9.02 -3.96
CA ARG A 99 -0.56 8.22 -4.56
C ARG A 99 -0.07 7.11 -5.51
N LEU A 100 1.18 6.65 -5.36
CA LEU A 100 1.76 5.61 -6.21
C LEU A 100 1.50 4.17 -5.73
N SER A 101 0.68 3.98 -4.69
CA SER A 101 0.49 2.67 -4.03
C SER A 101 -0.09 1.58 -4.95
N ALA A 102 -1.08 1.89 -5.79
CA ALA A 102 -1.64 0.94 -6.75
C ALA A 102 -0.62 0.56 -7.82
N TYR A 103 0.09 1.55 -8.36
CA TYR A 103 1.15 1.35 -9.35
C TYR A 103 2.29 0.47 -8.80
N LEU A 104 2.68 0.66 -7.54
CA LEU A 104 3.64 -0.22 -6.86
C LEU A 104 3.12 -1.64 -6.68
N ARG A 105 1.82 -1.80 -6.35
CA ARG A 105 1.21 -3.12 -6.11
C ARG A 105 1.19 -3.99 -7.37
N PHE A 106 0.97 -3.36 -8.53
CA PHE A 106 0.90 -4.03 -9.84
C PHE A 106 2.21 -3.97 -10.63
N GLY A 107 3.30 -3.46 -10.05
CA GLY A 107 4.61 -3.42 -10.72
C GLY A 107 4.69 -2.42 -11.89
N LEU A 108 3.77 -1.47 -11.97
CA LEU A 108 3.79 -0.40 -12.99
C LEU A 108 4.85 0.67 -12.67
N VAL A 109 5.35 0.71 -11.44
CA VAL A 109 6.49 1.51 -11.04
C VAL A 109 7.38 0.69 -10.10
N SER A 110 8.70 0.71 -10.33
CA SER A 110 9.66 0.00 -9.49
C SER A 110 9.89 0.75 -8.18
N PRO A 111 9.95 0.06 -7.02
CA PRO A 111 10.37 0.69 -5.76
C PRO A 111 11.81 1.22 -5.83
N ARG A 112 12.68 0.62 -6.67
CA ARG A 112 14.06 1.08 -6.89
C ARG A 112 14.11 2.45 -7.56
N LEU A 113 13.22 2.67 -8.54
CA LEU A 113 13.04 3.98 -9.16
C LEU A 113 12.59 5.01 -8.12
N LEU A 114 11.58 4.70 -7.32
CA LEU A 114 11.10 5.62 -6.29
C LEU A 114 12.18 5.93 -5.25
N TYR A 115 12.91 4.92 -4.79
CA TYR A 115 14.04 5.09 -3.89
C TYR A 115 15.08 6.04 -4.49
N THR A 116 15.51 5.77 -5.73
CA THR A 116 16.51 6.60 -6.44
C THR A 116 16.07 8.05 -6.57
N LEU A 117 14.79 8.31 -6.85
CA LEU A 117 14.26 9.67 -6.98
C LEU A 117 14.15 10.40 -5.64
N THR A 118 13.99 9.68 -4.51
CA THR A 118 13.52 10.28 -3.25
C THR A 118 14.46 10.11 -2.05
N TYR A 119 15.48 9.25 -2.10
CA TYR A 119 16.31 8.91 -0.94
C TYR A 119 17.02 10.10 -0.30
N SER A 120 17.42 11.10 -1.10
CA SER A 120 18.07 12.32 -0.63
C SER A 120 17.10 13.42 -0.22
N GLN A 121 15.80 13.26 -0.52
CA GLN A 121 14.81 14.31 -0.31
C GLN A 121 14.18 14.25 1.09
N ASN A 122 13.76 13.06 1.55
CA ASN A 122 13.06 12.93 2.82
C ASN A 122 13.14 11.50 3.41
N SER A 123 13.71 11.39 4.61
CA SER A 123 13.88 10.10 5.31
C SER A 123 12.56 9.43 5.70
N GLN A 124 11.50 10.21 5.95
CA GLN A 124 10.18 9.65 6.28
C GLN A 124 9.60 8.92 5.08
N PHE A 125 9.77 9.42 3.87
CA PHE A 125 9.28 8.73 2.67
C PHE A 125 9.98 7.37 2.49
N ILE A 126 11.29 7.31 2.75
CA ILE A 126 12.05 6.05 2.74
C ILE A 126 11.58 5.10 3.84
N GLN A 127 11.20 5.62 5.01
CA GLN A 127 10.60 4.81 6.06
C GLN A 127 9.27 4.18 5.63
N GLU A 128 8.46 4.85 4.81
CA GLU A 128 7.24 4.26 4.26
C GLU A 128 7.52 3.16 3.23
N LEU A 129 8.57 3.31 2.41
CA LEU A 129 9.04 2.22 1.54
C LEU A 129 9.52 1.02 2.39
N ALA A 130 10.22 1.28 3.48
CA ALA A 130 10.61 0.23 4.43
C ALA A 130 9.41 -0.41 5.13
N TRP A 131 8.33 0.33 5.43
CA TRP A 131 7.09 -0.25 5.96
C TRP A 131 6.45 -1.22 4.98
N ARG A 132 6.46 -0.91 3.67
CA ARG A 132 6.03 -1.87 2.63
C ARG A 132 6.86 -3.15 2.71
N GLU A 133 8.18 -3.05 2.77
CA GLU A 133 9.06 -4.23 2.81
C GLU A 133 9.01 -4.98 4.13
N PHE A 134 8.75 -4.30 5.24
CA PHE A 134 8.50 -4.93 6.52
C PHE A 134 7.30 -5.88 6.45
N TRP A 135 6.22 -5.50 5.77
CA TRP A 135 5.08 -6.40 5.63
C TRP A 135 5.36 -7.59 4.70
N TYR A 136 6.19 -7.44 3.67
CA TYR A 136 6.71 -8.58 2.91
C TYR A 136 7.60 -9.49 3.75
N HIS A 137 8.44 -8.89 4.62
CA HIS A 137 9.27 -9.62 5.58
C HIS A 137 8.41 -10.43 6.55
N ILE A 138 7.37 -9.82 7.14
CA ILE A 138 6.44 -10.51 8.02
C ILE A 138 5.72 -11.64 7.28
N ALA A 139 5.17 -11.38 6.09
CA ALA A 139 4.51 -12.41 5.29
C ALA A 139 5.43 -13.59 4.94
N HIS A 140 6.70 -13.33 4.65
CA HIS A 140 7.67 -14.36 4.29
C HIS A 140 7.99 -15.32 5.45
N TYR A 141 8.17 -14.79 6.66
CA TYR A 141 8.58 -15.60 7.82
C TYR A 141 7.41 -16.03 8.72
N PHE A 142 6.26 -15.35 8.63
CA PHE A 142 5.07 -15.59 9.45
C PHE A 142 3.80 -15.64 8.57
N PRO A 143 3.71 -16.60 7.63
CA PRO A 143 2.59 -16.67 6.69
C PRO A 143 1.23 -16.89 7.37
N GLU A 144 1.19 -17.38 8.61
CA GLU A 144 -0.04 -17.51 9.40
C GLU A 144 -0.74 -16.16 9.65
N THR A 145 -0.01 -15.04 9.53
CA THR A 145 -0.54 -13.68 9.75
C THR A 145 -1.64 -13.27 8.77
N TYR A 146 -1.81 -13.99 7.66
CA TYR A 146 -2.92 -13.77 6.74
C TYR A 146 -4.28 -14.17 7.33
N HIS A 147 -4.31 -15.09 8.29
CA HIS A 147 -5.55 -15.69 8.79
C HIS A 147 -5.68 -15.67 10.31
N GLN A 148 -4.61 -15.31 11.01
CA GLN A 148 -4.53 -15.34 12.46
C GLN A 148 -3.85 -14.08 13.01
N GLU A 149 -4.25 -13.67 14.21
CA GLU A 149 -3.61 -12.56 14.90
C GLU A 149 -2.12 -12.85 15.12
N PHE A 150 -1.29 -11.92 14.63
CA PHE A 150 0.16 -11.99 14.79
C PHE A 150 0.59 -11.95 16.26
N LEU A 151 -0.13 -11.18 17.08
CA LEU A 151 0.08 -11.15 18.53
C LEU A 151 -0.75 -12.26 19.18
N GLU A 152 -0.08 -13.29 19.71
CA GLU A 152 -0.74 -14.46 20.29
C GLU A 152 -1.74 -14.09 21.39
N LYS A 153 -1.41 -13.10 22.23
CA LYS A 153 -2.30 -12.59 23.29
C LYS A 153 -3.60 -11.94 22.80
N ARG A 154 -3.72 -11.67 21.50
CA ARG A 154 -4.93 -11.11 20.87
C ARG A 154 -5.78 -12.18 20.20
N ARG A 155 -5.33 -13.43 20.18
CA ARG A 155 -6.11 -14.56 19.68
C ARG A 155 -7.27 -14.84 20.64
N GLY A 156 -8.41 -15.25 20.10
CA GLY A 156 -9.60 -15.57 20.88
C GLY A 156 -10.40 -14.37 21.37
N ILE A 157 -10.22 -13.19 20.77
CA ILE A 157 -11.17 -12.09 20.93
C ILE A 157 -12.55 -12.56 20.47
N HIS A 158 -13.57 -12.31 21.29
CA HIS A 158 -14.96 -12.53 20.91
C HIS A 158 -15.43 -11.33 20.08
N TRP A 159 -15.59 -11.55 18.78
CA TRP A 159 -16.10 -10.55 17.83
C TRP A 159 -17.63 -10.61 17.79
N GLU A 160 -18.28 -9.46 17.82
CA GLU A 160 -19.75 -9.37 17.78
C GLU A 160 -20.28 -9.66 16.39
N ASN A 161 -19.53 -9.20 15.39
CA ASN A 161 -19.85 -9.36 14.00
C ASN A 161 -21.33 -8.98 13.67
N ASP A 162 -21.69 -7.72 13.97
CA ASP A 162 -23.02 -7.19 13.68
C ASP A 162 -23.14 -6.74 12.21
N THR A 163 -24.02 -7.42 11.45
CA THR A 163 -24.29 -7.12 10.03
C THR A 163 -24.99 -5.78 9.83
N TYR A 164 -25.71 -5.27 10.82
CA TYR A 164 -26.30 -3.94 10.77
C TYR A 164 -25.20 -2.87 10.80
N LEU A 165 -24.24 -2.99 11.73
CA LEU A 165 -23.10 -2.08 11.80
C LEU A 165 -22.24 -2.15 10.55
N GLN A 166 -21.98 -3.36 10.03
CA GLN A 166 -21.28 -3.56 8.77
C GLN A 166 -21.96 -2.77 7.64
N SER A 167 -23.26 -2.95 7.45
CA SER A 167 -24.04 -2.24 6.43
C SER A 167 -23.93 -0.72 6.57
N LYS A 168 -24.01 -0.19 7.80
CA LYS A 168 -23.84 1.24 8.07
C LYS A 168 -22.44 1.76 7.72
N ILE A 169 -21.40 0.96 7.96
CA ILE A 169 -20.03 1.29 7.56
C ILE A 169 -19.92 1.33 6.03
N GLU A 170 -20.37 0.28 5.33
CA GLU A 170 -20.29 0.18 3.86
C GLU A 170 -21.09 1.28 3.13
N GLN A 171 -22.17 1.75 3.75
CA GLN A 171 -23.01 2.84 3.24
C GLN A 171 -22.47 4.23 3.61
N ALA A 172 -21.42 4.33 4.44
CA ALA A 172 -20.92 5.58 5.00
C ALA A 172 -21.98 6.37 5.79
N GLU A 173 -22.72 5.63 6.63
CA GLU A 173 -23.80 6.11 7.50
C GLU A 173 -23.55 5.75 8.98
N THR A 174 -22.27 5.72 9.39
CA THR A 174 -21.90 5.38 10.77
C THR A 174 -22.26 6.50 11.76
N GLY A 175 -22.48 7.72 11.27
CA GLY A 175 -22.68 8.91 12.10
C GLY A 175 -21.37 9.53 12.60
N TYR A 176 -20.21 8.96 12.25
CA TYR A 176 -18.89 9.50 12.54
C TYR A 176 -18.34 10.18 11.28
N PRO A 177 -18.32 11.54 11.20
CA PRO A 177 -18.04 12.24 9.96
C PRO A 177 -16.72 11.86 9.30
N LEU A 178 -15.67 11.59 10.09
CA LEU A 178 -14.35 11.22 9.57
C LEU A 178 -14.32 9.79 9.00
N VAL A 179 -15.08 8.86 9.60
CA VAL A 179 -15.23 7.48 9.10
C VAL A 179 -16.05 7.49 7.83
N ASP A 180 -17.19 8.18 7.85
CA ASP A 180 -18.08 8.28 6.70
C ASP A 180 -17.39 8.94 5.50
N ALA A 181 -16.64 10.04 5.71
CA ALA A 181 -15.84 10.67 4.67
C ALA A 181 -14.76 9.74 4.09
N ALA A 182 -14.14 8.91 4.93
CA ALA A 182 -13.14 7.94 4.48
C ALA A 182 -13.76 6.84 3.61
N ILE A 183 -14.90 6.29 4.00
CA ILE A 183 -15.61 5.28 3.20
C ILE A 183 -16.08 5.87 1.88
N ARG A 184 -16.63 7.09 1.88
CA ARG A 184 -17.01 7.79 0.63
C ARG A 184 -15.81 7.97 -0.29
N GLN A 185 -14.66 8.41 0.25
CA GLN A 185 -13.42 8.53 -0.52
C GLN A 185 -13.02 7.19 -1.16
N LEU A 186 -13.08 6.09 -0.40
CA LEU A 186 -12.76 4.77 -0.92
C LEU A 186 -13.70 4.38 -2.06
N LYS A 187 -15.02 4.57 -1.90
CA LYS A 187 -16.03 4.20 -2.89
C LYS A 187 -15.92 5.02 -4.18
N GLU A 188 -15.66 6.32 -4.05
CA GLU A 188 -15.57 7.23 -5.20
C GLU A 188 -14.24 7.10 -5.94
N THR A 189 -13.14 6.84 -5.21
CA THR A 189 -11.78 6.96 -5.79
C THR A 189 -10.97 5.68 -5.82
N ASN A 190 -11.48 4.58 -5.23
CA ASN A 190 -10.73 3.36 -4.94
C ASN A 190 -9.44 3.58 -4.15
N PHE A 191 -9.31 4.75 -3.52
CA PHE A 191 -8.17 5.14 -2.70
C PHE A 191 -8.69 5.68 -1.38
N MET A 192 -7.99 5.33 -0.30
CA MET A 192 -8.20 5.95 1.00
C MET A 192 -6.88 6.48 1.52
N HIS A 193 -6.88 7.71 2.06
CA HIS A 193 -5.68 8.29 2.67
C HIS A 193 -5.20 7.42 3.85
N ASN A 194 -3.88 7.25 4.04
CA ASN A 194 -3.35 6.34 5.07
C ASN A 194 -3.87 6.64 6.49
N ARG A 195 -3.91 7.93 6.87
CA ARG A 195 -4.49 8.36 8.16
C ARG A 195 -5.94 7.88 8.33
N LEU A 196 -6.73 7.93 7.25
CA LEU A 196 -8.12 7.50 7.27
C LEU A 196 -8.24 5.97 7.32
N ARG A 197 -7.35 5.22 6.63
CA ARG A 197 -7.29 3.76 6.75
C ARG A 197 -7.08 3.31 8.19
N MET A 198 -6.16 3.96 8.90
CA MET A 198 -5.90 3.69 10.32
C MET A 198 -7.13 3.97 11.20
N VAL A 199 -7.82 5.08 10.95
CA VAL A 199 -9.04 5.47 11.69
C VAL A 199 -10.16 4.46 11.44
N VAL A 200 -10.46 4.15 10.17
CA VAL A 200 -11.52 3.22 9.79
C VAL A 200 -11.24 1.82 10.33
N ALA A 201 -10.03 1.29 10.16
CA ALA A 201 -9.67 -0.03 10.67
C ALA A 201 -9.78 -0.10 12.21
N SER A 202 -9.36 0.96 12.92
CA SER A 202 -9.50 1.04 14.38
C SER A 202 -10.97 1.14 14.80
N PHE A 203 -11.79 1.89 14.06
CA PHE A 203 -13.21 2.02 14.33
C PHE A 203 -13.92 0.66 14.21
N ILE A 204 -13.72 -0.02 13.08
CA ILE A 204 -14.28 -1.35 12.81
C ILE A 204 -13.90 -2.34 13.92
N THR A 205 -12.60 -2.45 14.22
CA THR A 205 -12.10 -3.49 15.15
C THR A 205 -12.29 -3.15 16.63
N LYS A 206 -12.33 -1.88 17.03
CA LYS A 206 -12.37 -1.51 18.46
C LYS A 206 -13.68 -0.89 18.92
N ASN A 207 -14.38 -0.19 18.03
CA ASN A 207 -15.65 0.44 18.36
C ASN A 207 -16.83 -0.45 17.97
N CYS A 208 -16.75 -1.13 16.82
CA CYS A 208 -17.81 -2.02 16.34
C CYS A 208 -17.59 -3.49 16.70
N LEU A 209 -16.41 -3.86 17.21
CA LEU A 209 -16.02 -5.25 17.50
C LEU A 209 -16.31 -6.20 16.33
N ILE A 210 -16.10 -5.71 15.11
CA ILE A 210 -16.15 -6.50 13.87
C ILE A 210 -14.76 -7.12 13.66
N ASP A 211 -14.74 -8.43 13.42
CA ASP A 211 -13.54 -9.20 13.12
C ASP A 211 -12.81 -8.60 11.91
N TRP A 212 -11.51 -8.41 12.04
CA TRP A 212 -10.67 -7.81 10.99
C TRP A 212 -10.60 -8.66 9.70
N ARG A 213 -11.01 -9.93 9.77
CA ARG A 213 -11.06 -10.89 8.65
C ARG A 213 -12.40 -10.92 7.94
N TRP A 214 -13.43 -10.36 8.55
CA TRP A 214 -14.80 -10.46 8.07
C TRP A 214 -15.04 -9.51 6.90
#